data_AF-A0A7L4PF82-F1
#
_entry.id   AF-A0A7L4PF82-F1
#
_cell.length_a   1.000
_cell.length_b   1.000
_cell.length_c   1.000
_cell.angle_alpha   90.00
_cell.angle_beta   90.00
_cell.angle_gamma   90.00
#
_symmetry.space_group_name_H-M   'P 1'
#
loop_
_entity.id
_entity.type
_entity.pdbx_description
1 polymer ?
#
loop_
_entity_poly.entity_id
_entity_poly.type
_entity_poly.pdbx_seq_one_letter_code
_entity_poly.pdbx_strand_id
1 'polypeptide(L)'
;MPRKDRLVIWPAYIDSERSRSQGRIVSKEDAVRDPKLDEITFAAMHLGLDPEVERDKAYPKHWYEKRGRVLVLKKEPKSRMIKKIARAVRKKRR
;
A
#
# COMPACT_ATOMS: atom_id res chain seq x y z
N MET A 1 17.11 13.07 -12.06
CA MET A 1 17.08 12.65 -10.63
C MET A 1 15.75 11.94 -10.38
N PRO A 2 15.71 10.70 -9.86
CA PRO A 2 14.42 10.05 -9.61
C PRO A 2 13.68 10.84 -8.53
N ARG A 3 12.41 11.18 -8.78
CA ARG A 3 11.62 12.11 -7.95
C ARG A 3 11.68 11.67 -6.47
N LYS A 4 12.40 12.45 -5.65
CA LYS A 4 12.72 12.15 -4.23
C LYS A 4 11.49 12.14 -3.31
N ASP A 5 10.34 12.52 -3.88
CA ASP A 5 9.10 12.80 -3.17
C ASP A 5 8.05 11.71 -3.36
N ARG A 6 8.36 10.56 -4.00
CA ARG A 6 7.41 9.44 -4.13
C ARG A 6 7.83 8.26 -3.27
N LEU A 7 6.84 7.63 -2.65
CA LEU A 7 6.97 6.48 -1.78
C LEU A 7 6.27 5.28 -2.42
N VAL A 8 6.97 4.15 -2.44
CA VAL A 8 6.41 2.89 -2.93
C VAL A 8 5.60 2.21 -1.84
N ILE A 9 4.34 1.91 -2.15
CA ILE A 9 3.41 1.14 -1.34
C ILE A 9 3.09 -0.16 -2.06
N TRP A 10 3.43 -1.25 -1.39
CA TRP A 10 3.10 -2.60 -1.84
C TRP A 10 1.82 -3.05 -1.13
N PRO A 11 0.92 -3.78 -1.82
CA PRO A 11 -0.25 -4.39 -1.17
C PRO A 11 0.13 -5.24 0.05
N ALA A 12 1.26 -5.95 -0.02
CA ALA A 12 1.81 -6.74 1.08
C ALA A 12 2.05 -5.97 2.40
N TYR A 13 2.16 -4.64 2.35
CA TYR A 13 2.38 -3.83 3.56
C TYR A 13 1.15 -3.75 4.46
N ILE A 14 -0.03 -3.85 3.88
CA ILE A 14 -1.32 -3.74 4.58
C ILE A 14 -2.08 -5.06 4.63
N ASP A 15 -1.53 -6.12 4.02
CA ASP A 15 -2.14 -7.43 3.96
C ASP A 15 -2.16 -8.11 5.34
N SER A 16 -3.35 -8.49 5.81
CA SER A 16 -3.53 -9.17 7.09
C SER A 16 -3.08 -10.62 7.06
N GLU A 17 -3.11 -11.27 5.89
CA GLU A 17 -2.70 -12.67 5.71
C GLU A 17 -1.17 -12.81 5.73
N ARG A 18 -0.44 -11.70 5.55
CA ARG A 18 1.02 -11.68 5.62
C ARG A 18 1.52 -11.40 7.03
N SER A 19 2.62 -12.04 7.40
CA SER A 19 3.36 -11.75 8.62
C SER A 19 4.24 -10.50 8.47
N ARG A 20 4.82 -10.01 9.59
CA ARG A 20 5.80 -8.91 9.54
C ARG A 20 7.06 -9.30 8.77
N SER A 21 7.49 -10.55 8.85
CA SER A 21 8.64 -11.07 8.08
C SER A 21 8.35 -11.15 6.58
N GLN A 22 7.10 -11.39 6.19
CA GLN A 22 6.64 -11.44 4.81
C GLN A 22 6.39 -10.06 4.18
N GLY A 23 6.34 -8.99 4.99
CA GLY A 23 6.27 -7.61 4.50
C GLY A 23 5.20 -6.74 5.16
N ARG A 24 4.34 -7.28 6.03
CA ARG A 24 3.31 -6.48 6.70
C ARG A 24 3.95 -5.44 7.63
N ILE A 25 3.57 -4.18 7.47
CA ILE A 25 4.08 -3.05 8.27
C ILE A 25 3.06 -2.63 9.34
N VAL A 26 1.76 -2.75 9.05
CA VAL A 26 0.68 -2.34 9.95
C VAL A 26 0.32 -3.42 10.99
N SER A 27 -0.39 -3.02 12.06
CA SER A 27 -0.98 -3.96 13.01
C SER A 27 -2.10 -4.77 12.36
N LYS A 28 -2.45 -5.93 12.93
CA LYS A 28 -3.55 -6.76 12.39
C LYS A 28 -4.89 -6.02 12.37
N GLU A 29 -5.11 -5.13 13.33
CA GLU A 29 -6.35 -4.33 13.45
C GLU A 29 -6.54 -3.34 12.29
N ASP A 30 -5.43 -2.75 11.82
CA ASP A 30 -5.42 -1.82 10.70
C ASP A 30 -5.20 -2.55 9.35
N ALA A 31 -4.79 -3.82 9.37
CA ALA A 31 -4.55 -4.64 8.19
C ALA A 31 -5.87 -5.07 7.52
N VAL A 32 -5.78 -5.38 6.22
CA VAL A 32 -6.91 -5.76 5.38
C VAL A 32 -6.60 -7.08 4.69
N ARG A 33 -7.58 -7.99 4.63
CA ARG A 33 -7.44 -9.28 3.96
C ARG A 33 -7.43 -9.10 2.44
N ASP A 34 -6.46 -9.65 1.73
CA ASP A 34 -6.35 -9.56 0.27
C ASP A 34 -6.56 -8.12 -0.26
N PRO A 35 -5.63 -7.19 0.05
CA PRO A 35 -5.79 -5.79 -0.34
C PRO A 35 -5.67 -5.63 -1.87
N LYS A 36 -6.70 -5.05 -2.49
CA LYS A 36 -6.71 -4.80 -3.94
C LYS A 36 -5.99 -3.49 -4.26
N LEU A 37 -5.31 -3.45 -5.40
CA LEU A 37 -4.64 -2.24 -5.90
C LEU A 37 -5.61 -1.05 -6.00
N ASP A 38 -6.81 -1.29 -6.53
CA ASP A 38 -7.78 -0.22 -6.76
C ASP A 38 -8.27 0.39 -5.46
N GLU A 39 -8.35 -0.39 -4.37
CA GLU A 39 -8.70 0.12 -3.05
C GLU A 39 -7.59 0.99 -2.46
N ILE A 40 -6.33 0.54 -2.59
CA ILE A 40 -5.16 1.30 -2.15
C ILE A 40 -5.06 2.62 -2.91
N THR A 41 -5.29 2.58 -4.23
CA THR A 41 -5.28 3.73 -5.11
C THR A 41 -6.37 4.71 -4.70
N PHE A 42 -7.61 4.23 -4.55
CA PHE A 42 -8.73 5.05 -4.11
C PHE A 42 -8.48 5.70 -2.74
N ALA A 43 -7.95 4.93 -1.78
CA ALA A 43 -7.59 5.45 -0.46
C ALA A 43 -6.50 6.53 -0.54
N ALA A 44 -5.48 6.33 -1.37
CA ALA A 44 -4.42 7.32 -1.58
C ALA A 44 -4.92 8.58 -2.33
N MET A 45 -5.84 8.43 -3.29
CA MET A 45 -6.52 9.56 -3.95
C MET A 45 -7.32 10.37 -2.94
N HIS A 46 -8.11 9.71 -2.10
CA HIS A 46 -8.93 10.36 -1.07
C HIS A 46 -8.08 11.10 -0.02
N LEU A 47 -6.86 10.62 0.23
CA LEU A 47 -5.88 11.28 1.10
C LEU A 47 -5.09 12.41 0.39
N GLY A 48 -5.35 12.68 -0.89
CA GLY A 48 -4.66 13.71 -1.66
C GLY A 48 -3.17 13.43 -1.85
N LEU A 49 -2.80 12.16 -2.02
CA LEU A 49 -1.40 11.71 -2.15
C LEU A 49 -0.96 11.46 -3.60
N ASP A 50 -1.77 11.82 -4.60
CA ASP A 50 -1.47 11.63 -6.04
C ASP A 50 -0.91 10.23 -6.36
N PRO A 51 -1.72 9.16 -6.21
CA PRO A 51 -1.26 7.81 -6.43
C PRO A 51 -1.05 7.51 -7.92
N GLU A 52 0.09 6.88 -8.21
CA GLU A 52 0.41 6.34 -9.52
C GLU A 52 0.51 4.81 -9.42
N VAL A 53 -0.21 4.10 -10.28
CA VAL A 53 -0.33 2.65 -10.22
C VAL A 53 0.57 2.01 -11.28
N GLU A 54 1.45 1.13 -10.84
CA GLU A 54 2.29 0.32 -11.74
C GLU A 54 1.88 -1.15 -11.61
N ARG A 55 1.01 -1.60 -12.52
CA ARG A 55 0.46 -2.97 -12.53
C ARG A 55 1.47 -4.02 -13.03
N ASP A 56 2.46 -3.59 -13.81
CA ASP A 56 3.46 -4.47 -14.42
C ASP A 56 4.58 -4.93 -13.45
N LYS A 57 4.58 -4.42 -12.22
CA LYS A 57 5.63 -4.71 -11.23
C LYS A 57 5.18 -5.78 -10.24
N ALA A 58 5.97 -6.85 -10.12
CA ALA A 58 5.76 -7.87 -9.09
C ALA A 58 6.57 -7.53 -7.83
N TYR A 59 6.05 -7.94 -6.66
CA TYR A 59 6.78 -7.76 -5.40
C TYR A 59 7.96 -8.74 -5.35
N PRO A 60 9.22 -8.31 -5.10
CA PRO A 60 10.38 -9.21 -5.20
C PRO A 60 10.31 -10.47 -4.33
N LYS A 61 9.67 -10.40 -3.14
CA LYS A 61 9.48 -11.57 -2.28
C LYS A 61 8.39 -12.53 -2.76
N HIS A 62 7.50 -12.07 -3.63
CA HIS A 62 6.36 -12.81 -4.17
C HIS A 62 6.24 -12.50 -5.65
N TRP A 63 7.30 -12.80 -6.40
CA TRP A 63 7.44 -12.42 -7.81
C TRP A 63 6.36 -13.05 -8.71
N TYR A 64 5.78 -14.17 -8.26
CA TYR A 64 4.67 -14.88 -8.91
C TYR A 64 3.33 -14.14 -8.76
N GLU A 65 3.18 -13.27 -7.77
CA GLU A 65 2.00 -12.43 -7.56
C GLU A 65 2.25 -11.06 -8.23
N LYS A 66 1.82 -10.92 -9.49
CA LYS A 66 1.77 -9.64 -10.22
C LYS A 66 0.63 -8.74 -9.69
N ARG A 67 0.69 -8.42 -8.40
CA ARG A 67 -0.26 -7.54 -7.71
C ARG A 67 0.05 -6.05 -7.91
N GLY A 68 1.06 -5.68 -8.69
CA GLY A 68 1.47 -4.29 -8.91
C GLY A 68 1.98 -3.57 -7.67
N ARG A 69 2.28 -2.28 -7.82
CA ARG A 69 2.60 -1.35 -6.72
C ARG A 69 1.96 0.01 -6.94
N VAL A 70 1.79 0.75 -5.85
CA VAL A 70 1.28 2.12 -5.87
C VAL A 70 2.38 3.05 -5.40
N LEU A 71 2.73 4.03 -6.23
CA LEU A 71 3.59 5.15 -5.88
C LEU A 71 2.71 6.27 -5.34
N VAL A 72 3.06 6.86 -4.21
CA VAL A 72 2.31 7.98 -3.61
C VAL A 72 3.25 9.11 -3.22
N LEU A 73 2.79 10.35 -3.18
CA LEU A 73 3.57 11.47 -2.70
C LEU A 73 3.91 11.31 -1.22
N LYS A 74 5.20 11.39 -0.90
CA LYS A 74 5.77 11.32 0.43
C LYS A 74 5.55 12.64 1.15
N LYS A 75 4.41 12.75 1.84
CA LYS A 75 4.11 13.87 2.77
C LYS A 75 4.53 13.58 4.21
N GLU A 76 4.63 12.29 4.57
CA GLU A 76 4.87 11.83 5.94
C GLU A 76 5.84 10.63 5.97
N PRO A 77 6.30 10.21 7.16
CA PRO A 77 7.05 8.97 7.32
C PRO A 77 6.28 7.76 6.77
N LYS A 78 7.02 6.84 6.15
CA LYS A 78 6.50 5.64 5.48
C LYS A 78 5.45 4.89 6.31
N SER A 79 5.76 4.64 7.58
CA SER A 79 4.89 3.89 8.49
C SER A 79 3.55 4.58 8.73
N ARG A 80 3.55 5.90 8.96
CA ARG A 80 2.31 6.68 9.17
C ARG A 80 1.45 6.69 7.92
N MET A 81 2.06 6.89 6.76
CA MET A 81 1.32 6.96 5.50
C MET A 81 0.68 5.62 5.14
N ILE A 82 1.41 4.51 5.30
CA ILE A 82 0.86 3.16 5.11
C ILE A 82 -0.29 2.90 6.10
N LYS A 83 -0.15 3.31 7.37
CA LYS A 83 -1.22 3.16 8.37
C LYS A 83 -2.47 3.95 8.01
N LYS A 84 -2.32 5.20 7.52
CA LYS A 84 -3.45 6.03 7.05
C LYS A 84 -4.18 5.38 5.87
N ILE A 85 -3.43 4.88 4.88
CA ILE A 85 -3.99 4.18 3.72
C ILE A 85 -4.69 2.90 4.15
N ALA A 86 -4.07 2.08 5.00
CA ALA A 86 -4.68 0.84 5.51
C ALA A 86 -6.02 1.11 6.20
N ARG A 87 -6.06 2.15 7.06
CA ARG A 87 -7.31 2.59 7.73
C ARG A 87 -8.37 3.06 6.75
N ALA A 88 -7.98 3.83 5.72
CA ALA A 88 -8.91 4.31 4.70
C ALA A 88 -9.48 3.15 3.85
N VAL A 89 -8.64 2.19 3.46
CA VAL A 89 -9.07 0.96 2.78
C VAL A 89 -10.03 0.17 3.67
N ARG A 90 -9.69 -0.03 4.95
CA ARG A 90 -10.54 -0.75 5.90
C ARG A 90 -11.89 -0.08 6.09
N LYS A 91 -11.93 1.25 6.18
CA LYS A 91 -13.17 2.03 6.28
C LYS A 91 -14.08 1.83 5.06
N LYS A 92 -13.51 1.67 3.86
CA LYS A 92 -14.29 1.45 2.63
C LYS A 92 -14.96 0.06 2.59
N ARG A 93 -14.40 -0.93 3.29
CA ARG A 93 -14.93 -2.30 3.35
C ARG A 93 -15.94 -2.53 4.47
N ARG A 94 -16.16 -1.54 5.33
CA ARG A 94 -17.09 -1.60 6.46
C ARG A 94 -18.38 -0.88 6.10
#